data_AF-A0A832TL83-F1
#
_entry.id   AF-A0A832TL83-F1
#
_cell.length_a   1.000
_cell.length_b   1.000
_cell.length_c   1.000
_cell.angle_alpha   90.00
_cell.angle_beta   90.00
_cell.angle_gamma   90.00
#
_symmetry.space_group_name_H-M   'P 1'
#
loop_
_entity.id
_entity.type
_entity.pdbx_description
1 polymer ?
#
loop_
_entity_poly.entity_id
_entity_poly.type
_entity_poly.pdbx_seq_one_letter_code
_entity_poly.pdbx_strand_id
1 'polypeptide(L)'
;FFIRRGEKVKTKVIIKERPLDDDTQELRERIKEDTEEMSRLRDQIIRYEKALQQSRQASVSEEQIRPLNEMIAQYQYRMQRDAKELENLKRMLAKKQFELETTKYDAQIAEGKLQPLKETITSYQEKVDLDAQELERLRGLVHSYAHELDVTKKEVQVSLRSIEDKCKALNFVIGRVYADKRGGSPEIREKIHIPREMYNEFSEIIQHPKKAEAAKLMKVLRLILAKLEQMELEEGSVFKPKKGRIPLERQKGDPVLAVLARNDNDPVIDYHAEAKLICQKLISIMEG
;
A
#
# COMPACT_ATOMS: atom_id res chain seq x y z
N PHE A 1 -12.75 -7.14 0.40
CA PHE A 1 -13.76 -6.17 -0.08
C PHE A 1 -13.65 -6.09 -1.60
N PHE A 2 -14.58 -6.73 -2.33
CA PHE A 2 -14.58 -6.72 -3.79
C PHE A 2 -15.23 -5.44 -4.30
N ILE A 3 -14.43 -4.48 -4.76
CA ILE A 3 -14.92 -3.30 -5.46
C ILE A 3 -15.03 -3.69 -6.94
N ARG A 4 -16.25 -3.93 -7.42
CA ARG A 4 -16.55 -4.13 -8.85
C ARG A 4 -16.28 -2.83 -9.60
N ARG A 5 -15.12 -2.76 -10.29
CA ARG A 5 -14.85 -1.75 -11.33
C ARG A 5 -15.73 -2.06 -12.55
N GLY A 6 -16.50 -1.07 -13.04
CA GLY A 6 -16.87 -1.04 -14.45
C GLY A 6 -18.34 -0.86 -14.86
N GLU A 7 -19.27 -0.45 -13.99
CA GLU A 7 -20.58 -0.04 -14.48
C GLU A 7 -20.54 1.40 -15.02
N LYS A 8 -20.49 1.52 -16.35
CA LYS A 8 -20.76 2.77 -17.06
C LYS A 8 -22.22 3.15 -16.82
N VAL A 9 -22.47 4.00 -15.82
CA VAL A 9 -23.78 4.63 -15.61
C VAL A 9 -24.05 5.54 -16.80
N LYS A 10 -24.83 5.04 -17.77
CA LYS A 10 -25.38 5.87 -18.85
C LYS A 10 -26.46 6.76 -18.24
N THR A 11 -26.08 7.95 -17.79
CA THR A 11 -27.04 8.95 -17.32
C THR A 11 -27.86 9.42 -18.52
N LYS A 12 -29.03 8.82 -18.72
CA LYS A 12 -30.01 9.25 -19.71
C LYS A 12 -30.60 10.56 -19.20
N VAL A 13 -30.07 11.69 -19.66
CA VAL A 13 -30.63 13.01 -19.35
C VAL A 13 -31.99 13.11 -20.05
N ILE A 14 -33.06 12.79 -19.32
CA ILE A 14 -34.43 13.00 -19.78
C ILE A 14 -34.71 14.49 -19.54
N ILE A 15 -34.55 15.30 -20.59
CA ILE A 15 -35.06 16.67 -20.60
C ILE A 15 -36.58 16.52 -20.71
N LYS A 16 -37.29 16.46 -19.58
CA LYS A 16 -38.74 16.63 -19.56
C LYS A 16 -39.00 18.08 -19.93
N GLU A 17 -39.60 18.32 -21.09
CA GLU A 17 -40.16 19.63 -21.43
C GLU A 17 -41.09 20.04 -20.29
N ARG A 18 -40.73 21.11 -19.57
CA ARG A 18 -41.62 21.64 -18.56
C ARG A 18 -42.85 22.20 -19.29
N PRO A 19 -44.07 21.85 -18.85
CA PRO A 19 -45.26 22.53 -19.34
C PRO A 19 -45.09 24.05 -19.16
N LEU A 20 -45.63 24.81 -20.12
CA LEU A 20 -45.77 26.27 -19.98
C LEU A 20 -46.49 26.57 -18.66
N ASP A 21 -46.14 27.68 -17.99
CA ASP A 21 -46.82 28.05 -16.76
C ASP A 21 -48.29 28.38 -17.04
N ASP A 22 -49.15 28.19 -16.04
CA ASP A 22 -50.60 28.39 -16.19
C ASP A 22 -50.93 29.83 -16.67
N ASP A 23 -50.13 30.82 -16.26
CA ASP A 23 -50.31 32.24 -16.63
C ASP A 23 -50.08 32.51 -18.12
N THR A 24 -49.09 31.85 -18.75
CA THR A 24 -48.83 31.98 -20.19
C THR A 24 -49.87 31.25 -21.05
N GLN A 25 -50.49 30.20 -20.51
CA GLN A 25 -51.57 29.48 -21.18
C GLN A 25 -52.89 30.29 -21.14
N GLU A 26 -53.20 30.91 -20.00
CA GLU A 26 -54.35 31.81 -19.84
C GLU A 26 -54.27 33.03 -20.76
N LEU A 27 -53.09 33.66 -20.85
CA LEU A 27 -52.90 34.83 -21.73
C LEU A 27 -53.07 34.48 -23.22
N ARG A 28 -52.65 33.29 -23.64
CA ARG A 28 -52.83 32.81 -25.02
C ARG A 28 -54.30 32.63 -25.39
N GLU A 29 -55.08 32.03 -24.50
CA GLU A 29 -56.52 31.86 -24.73
C GLU A 29 -57.23 33.22 -24.75
N ARG A 30 -56.88 34.16 -23.86
CA ARG A 30 -57.44 35.53 -23.90
C ARG A 30 -57.16 36.26 -25.22
N ILE A 31 -55.92 36.22 -25.72
CA ILE A 31 -55.58 36.84 -27.02
C ILE A 31 -56.38 36.20 -28.17
N LYS A 32 -56.59 34.90 -28.11
CA LYS A 32 -57.36 34.16 -29.12
C LYS A 32 -58.83 34.55 -29.08
N GLU A 33 -59.43 34.63 -27.89
CA GLU A 33 -60.80 35.10 -27.68
C GLU A 33 -61.01 36.54 -28.20
N ASP A 34 -60.11 37.47 -27.86
CA ASP A 34 -60.17 38.85 -28.34
C ASP A 34 -60.00 38.94 -29.87
N THR A 35 -59.18 38.08 -30.46
CA THR A 35 -58.99 38.02 -31.92
C THR A 35 -60.25 37.54 -32.63
N GLU A 36 -60.91 36.51 -32.08
CA GLU A 36 -62.18 36.00 -32.60
C GLU A 36 -63.31 37.04 -32.45
N GLU A 37 -63.38 37.72 -31.30
CA GLU A 37 -64.35 38.78 -31.05
C GLU A 37 -64.17 39.97 -32.00
N MET A 38 -62.92 40.39 -32.24
CA MET A 38 -62.59 41.42 -33.24
C MET A 38 -63.00 41.03 -34.66
N SER A 39 -62.86 39.74 -35.03
CA SER A 39 -63.35 39.25 -36.32
C SER A 39 -64.87 39.39 -36.44
N ARG A 40 -65.62 39.05 -35.38
CA ARG A 40 -67.09 39.18 -35.35
C ARG A 40 -67.53 40.65 -35.43
N LEU A 41 -66.84 41.54 -34.73
CA LEU A 41 -67.13 42.98 -34.77
C LEU A 41 -66.84 43.58 -36.14
N ARG A 42 -65.74 43.18 -36.80
CA ARG A 42 -65.47 43.58 -38.20
C ARG A 42 -66.58 43.13 -39.14
N ASP A 43 -67.04 41.89 -39.01
CA ASP A 43 -68.16 41.39 -39.82
C ASP A 43 -69.46 42.18 -39.56
N GLN A 44 -69.73 42.55 -38.31
CA GLN A 44 -70.86 43.43 -37.98
C GLN A 44 -70.70 44.82 -38.59
N ILE A 45 -69.52 45.44 -38.50
CA ILE A 45 -69.25 46.74 -39.14
C ILE A 45 -69.47 46.66 -40.64
N ILE A 46 -68.96 45.63 -41.32
CA ILE A 46 -69.19 45.43 -42.76
C ILE A 46 -70.68 45.30 -43.09
N ARG A 47 -71.46 44.60 -42.24
CA ARG A 47 -72.91 44.50 -42.39
C ARG A 47 -73.60 45.84 -42.19
N TYR A 48 -73.20 46.60 -41.17
CA TYR A 48 -73.73 47.94 -40.91
C TYR A 48 -73.36 48.93 -42.02
N GLU A 49 -72.13 48.91 -42.52
CA GLU A 49 -71.70 49.71 -43.66
C GLU A 49 -72.51 49.39 -44.90
N LYS A 50 -72.75 48.10 -45.20
CA LYS A 50 -73.65 47.69 -46.29
C LYS A 50 -75.09 48.19 -46.06
N ALA A 51 -75.60 48.08 -44.84
CA ALA A 51 -76.94 48.58 -44.49
C ALA A 51 -77.04 50.10 -44.58
N LEU A 52 -75.99 50.84 -44.19
CA LEU A 52 -75.85 52.29 -44.35
C LEU A 52 -75.70 52.69 -45.82
N GLN A 53 -75.00 51.90 -46.62
CA GLN A 53 -74.87 52.12 -48.06
C GLN A 53 -76.21 51.90 -48.78
N GLN A 54 -77.02 50.94 -48.30
CA GLN A 54 -78.41 50.74 -48.69
C GLN A 54 -79.34 51.84 -48.15
N SER A 55 -79.08 52.35 -46.94
CA SER A 55 -79.84 53.43 -46.31
C SER A 55 -79.30 54.82 -46.62
N ARG A 56 -78.34 55.03 -47.52
CA ARG A 56 -78.00 56.39 -48.00
C ARG A 56 -79.14 57.06 -48.79
N GLN A 57 -80.30 56.40 -48.87
CA GLN A 57 -81.61 56.97 -49.20
C GLN A 57 -82.43 57.44 -47.97
N ALA A 58 -81.95 57.27 -46.74
CA ALA A 58 -82.57 57.65 -45.45
C ALA A 58 -81.51 57.94 -44.35
N SER A 59 -81.48 59.17 -43.85
CA SER A 59 -80.53 59.65 -42.83
C SER A 59 -80.53 58.82 -41.54
N VAL A 60 -79.48 58.04 -41.30
CA VAL A 60 -79.21 57.38 -40.01
C VAL A 60 -78.75 58.44 -39.01
N SER A 61 -79.37 58.49 -37.83
CA SER A 61 -79.06 59.49 -36.81
C SER A 61 -77.78 59.13 -36.03
N GLU A 62 -77.01 60.15 -35.66
CA GLU A 62 -75.76 60.06 -34.92
C GLU A 62 -75.91 59.32 -33.57
N GLU A 63 -77.10 59.39 -32.96
CA GLU A 63 -77.47 58.69 -31.73
C GLU A 63 -77.42 57.15 -31.87
N GLN A 64 -77.64 56.60 -33.07
CA GLN A 64 -77.59 55.16 -33.31
C GLN A 64 -76.15 54.63 -33.45
N ILE A 65 -75.19 55.51 -33.78
CA ILE A 65 -73.78 55.12 -34.02
C ILE A 65 -72.93 55.27 -32.73
N ARG A 66 -73.34 56.13 -31.79
CA ARG A 66 -72.59 56.44 -30.56
C ARG A 66 -72.18 55.21 -29.72
N PRO A 67 -73.07 54.24 -29.42
CA PRO A 67 -72.70 53.07 -28.60
C PRO A 67 -71.68 52.17 -29.29
N LEU A 68 -71.73 52.10 -30.62
CA LEU A 68 -70.78 51.33 -31.42
C LEU A 68 -69.38 51.96 -31.37
N ASN A 69 -69.31 53.28 -31.47
CA ASN A 69 -68.06 54.03 -31.34
C ASN A 69 -67.45 53.91 -29.93
N GLU A 70 -68.26 53.97 -28.88
CA GLU A 70 -67.81 53.76 -27.49
C GLU A 70 -67.24 52.33 -27.30
N MET A 71 -67.92 51.31 -27.86
CA MET A 71 -67.45 49.94 -27.84
C MET A 71 -66.12 49.77 -28.59
N ILE A 72 -66.01 50.33 -29.81
CA ILE A 72 -64.77 50.32 -30.60
C ILE A 72 -63.62 50.96 -29.80
N ALA A 73 -63.86 52.10 -29.16
CA ALA A 73 -62.84 52.76 -28.34
C ALA A 73 -62.38 51.89 -27.16
N GLN A 74 -63.31 51.18 -26.49
CA GLN A 74 -62.96 50.24 -25.41
C GLN A 74 -62.14 49.04 -25.89
N TYR A 75 -62.43 48.48 -27.07
CA TYR A 75 -61.62 47.42 -27.67
C TYR A 75 -60.23 47.93 -28.07
N GLN A 76 -60.15 49.10 -28.69
CA GLN A 76 -58.89 49.73 -29.03
C GLN A 76 -58.01 49.94 -27.79
N TYR A 77 -58.60 50.39 -26.68
CA TYR A 77 -57.89 50.54 -25.41
C TYR A 77 -57.39 49.19 -24.84
N ARG A 78 -58.24 48.15 -24.84
CA ARG A 78 -57.85 46.79 -24.41
C ARG A 78 -56.69 46.25 -25.25
N MET A 79 -56.81 46.31 -26.57
CA MET A 79 -55.75 45.90 -27.49
C MET A 79 -54.43 46.65 -27.25
N GLN A 80 -54.47 47.96 -27.00
CA GLN A 80 -53.27 48.73 -26.68
C GLN A 80 -52.64 48.29 -25.35
N ARG A 81 -53.45 48.00 -24.33
CA ARG A 81 -52.99 47.47 -23.06
C ARG A 81 -52.35 46.09 -23.22
N ASP A 82 -53.02 45.17 -23.92
CA ASP A 82 -52.53 43.80 -24.10
C ASP A 82 -51.29 43.76 -24.99
N ALA A 83 -51.21 44.64 -26.00
CA ALA A 83 -50.00 44.82 -26.80
C ALA A 83 -48.81 45.27 -25.94
N LYS A 84 -49.03 46.18 -25.00
CA LYS A 84 -48.00 46.64 -24.06
C LYS A 84 -47.60 45.55 -23.07
N GLU A 85 -48.55 44.76 -22.58
CA GLU A 85 -48.30 43.62 -21.71
C GLU A 85 -47.50 42.52 -22.43
N LEU A 86 -47.86 42.21 -23.67
CA LEU A 86 -47.12 41.29 -24.53
C LEU A 86 -45.69 41.78 -24.79
N GLU A 87 -45.48 43.07 -24.99
CA GLU A 87 -44.14 43.64 -25.15
C GLU A 87 -43.30 43.49 -23.87
N ASN A 88 -43.89 43.72 -22.70
CA ASN A 88 -43.22 43.51 -21.41
C ASN A 88 -42.84 42.03 -21.19
N LEU A 89 -43.75 41.10 -21.50
CA LEU A 89 -43.48 39.67 -21.40
C LEU A 89 -42.37 39.23 -22.35
N LYS A 90 -42.34 39.75 -23.59
CA LYS A 90 -41.23 39.52 -24.53
C LYS A 90 -39.90 40.01 -23.97
N ARG A 91 -39.87 41.19 -23.34
CA ARG A 91 -38.66 41.72 -22.68
C ARG A 91 -38.21 40.84 -21.50
N MET A 92 -39.16 40.37 -20.68
CA MET A 92 -38.87 39.46 -19.57
C MET A 92 -38.33 38.10 -20.06
N LEU A 93 -38.95 37.53 -21.09
CA LEU A 93 -38.50 36.28 -21.70
C LEU A 93 -37.09 36.41 -22.26
N ALA A 94 -36.79 37.50 -22.98
CA ALA A 94 -35.46 37.78 -23.50
C ALA A 94 -34.43 37.89 -22.37
N LYS A 95 -34.77 38.58 -21.27
CA LYS A 95 -33.90 38.67 -20.07
C LYS A 95 -33.64 37.28 -19.46
N LYS A 96 -34.67 36.44 -19.34
CA LYS A 96 -34.55 35.09 -18.79
C LYS A 96 -33.74 34.15 -19.68
N GLN A 97 -33.87 34.27 -21.00
CA GLN A 97 -33.05 33.54 -21.97
C GLN A 97 -31.58 33.93 -21.85
N PHE A 98 -31.29 35.23 -21.71
CA PHE A 98 -29.92 35.70 -21.50
C PHE A 98 -29.31 35.20 -20.17
N GLU A 99 -30.08 35.24 -19.07
CA GLU A 99 -29.67 34.67 -17.77
C GLU A 99 -29.37 33.16 -17.91
N LEU A 100 -30.23 32.42 -18.60
CA LEU A 100 -30.03 30.99 -18.84
C LEU A 100 -28.75 30.71 -19.64
N GLU A 101 -28.50 31.42 -20.73
CA GLU A 101 -27.28 31.25 -21.53
C GLU A 101 -26.02 31.61 -20.74
N THR A 102 -26.08 32.64 -19.90
CA THR A 102 -24.96 33.00 -19.00
C THR A 102 -24.67 31.87 -18.01
N THR A 103 -25.70 31.30 -17.37
CA THR A 103 -25.52 30.17 -16.44
C THR A 103 -25.00 28.89 -17.11
N LYS A 104 -25.41 28.61 -18.35
CA LYS A 104 -24.88 27.49 -19.15
C LYS A 104 -23.39 27.68 -19.44
N TYR A 105 -23.00 28.90 -19.80
CA TYR A 105 -21.60 29.23 -20.06
C TYR A 105 -20.74 29.08 -18.79
N ASP A 106 -21.21 29.57 -17.64
CA ASP A 106 -20.50 29.40 -16.36
C ASP A 106 -20.37 27.93 -15.96
N ALA A 107 -21.41 27.11 -16.20
CA ALA A 107 -21.36 25.67 -15.96
C ALA A 107 -20.33 24.97 -16.87
N GLN A 108 -20.23 25.36 -18.14
CA GLN A 108 -19.20 24.84 -19.05
C GLN A 108 -17.78 25.21 -18.59
N ILE A 109 -17.57 26.44 -18.12
CA ILE A 109 -16.28 26.86 -17.54
C ILE A 109 -15.95 26.03 -16.30
N ALA A 110 -16.92 25.83 -15.41
CA ALA A 110 -16.73 25.03 -14.21
C ALA A 110 -16.39 23.57 -14.54
N GLU A 111 -17.06 22.97 -15.53
CA GLU A 111 -16.78 21.62 -16.01
C GLU A 111 -15.36 21.52 -16.61
N GLY A 112 -14.95 22.52 -17.41
CA GLY A 112 -13.59 22.61 -17.94
C GLY A 112 -12.52 22.69 -16.85
N LYS A 113 -12.80 23.35 -15.72
CA LYS A 113 -11.90 23.40 -14.55
C LYS A 113 -11.91 22.11 -13.72
N LEU A 114 -13.03 21.38 -13.70
CA LEU A 114 -13.18 20.13 -12.96
C LEU A 114 -12.42 18.97 -13.61
N GLN A 115 -12.32 18.97 -14.94
CA GLN A 115 -11.67 17.91 -15.71
C GLN A 115 -10.18 17.66 -15.34
N PRO A 116 -9.29 18.67 -15.27
CA PRO A 116 -7.89 18.45 -14.89
C PRO A 116 -7.74 17.98 -13.43
N LEU A 117 -8.66 18.37 -12.54
CA LEU A 117 -8.68 17.87 -11.17
C LEU A 117 -9.02 16.39 -11.10
N LYS A 118 -9.97 15.92 -11.93
CA LYS A 118 -10.29 14.49 -12.05
C LYS A 118 -9.08 13.69 -12.52
N GLU A 119 -8.38 14.17 -13.56
CA GLU A 119 -7.17 13.53 -14.08
C GLU A 119 -6.06 13.47 -13.03
N THR A 120 -5.87 14.56 -12.27
CA THR A 120 -4.93 14.62 -11.15
C THR A 120 -5.27 13.61 -10.06
N ILE A 121 -6.55 13.50 -9.67
CA ILE A 121 -7.02 12.50 -8.68
C ILE A 121 -6.75 11.09 -9.17
N THR A 122 -7.06 10.78 -10.43
CA THR A 122 -6.80 9.46 -11.03
C THR A 122 -5.31 9.13 -11.01
N SER A 123 -4.44 10.09 -11.39
CA SER A 123 -2.98 9.91 -11.33
C SER A 123 -2.48 9.62 -9.92
N TYR A 124 -2.99 10.33 -8.90
CA TYR A 124 -2.62 10.05 -7.50
C TYR A 124 -3.12 8.69 -7.02
N GLN A 125 -4.31 8.27 -7.43
CA GLN A 125 -4.83 6.94 -7.11
C GLN A 125 -3.97 5.83 -7.69
N GLU A 126 -3.55 5.95 -8.94
CA GLU A 126 -2.63 5.00 -9.58
C GLU A 126 -1.28 4.93 -8.85
N LYS A 127 -0.75 6.09 -8.42
CA LYS A 127 0.49 6.13 -7.63
C LYS A 127 0.34 5.42 -6.28
N VAL A 128 -0.77 5.65 -5.56
CA VAL A 128 -1.05 4.98 -4.28
C VAL A 128 -1.18 3.47 -4.46
N ASP A 129 -1.82 3.01 -5.54
CA ASP A 129 -1.93 1.58 -5.86
C ASP A 129 -0.54 0.95 -6.12
N LEU A 130 0.36 1.67 -6.81
CA LEU A 130 1.74 1.23 -7.05
C LEU A 130 2.57 1.18 -5.76
N ASP A 131 2.51 2.23 -4.94
CA ASP A 131 3.22 2.30 -3.66
C ASP A 131 2.74 1.18 -2.72
N ALA A 132 1.44 0.84 -2.73
CA ALA A 132 0.89 -0.27 -1.96
C ALA A 132 1.42 -1.64 -2.41
N GLN A 133 1.58 -1.86 -3.72
CA GLN A 133 2.18 -3.08 -4.26
C GLN A 133 3.66 -3.22 -3.87
N GLU A 134 4.42 -2.11 -3.92
CA GLU A 134 5.83 -2.12 -3.51
C GLU A 134 5.99 -2.39 -2.02
N LEU A 135 5.13 -1.83 -1.16
CA LEU A 135 5.13 -2.12 0.27
C LEU A 135 4.87 -3.61 0.55
N GLU A 136 3.96 -4.24 -0.18
CA GLU A 136 3.69 -5.67 -0.02
C GLU A 136 4.88 -6.53 -0.47
N ARG A 137 5.53 -6.15 -1.58
CA ARG A 137 6.78 -6.78 -2.02
C ARG A 137 7.88 -6.68 -0.97
N LEU A 138 8.10 -5.49 -0.40
CA LEU A 138 9.10 -5.26 0.64
C LEU A 138 8.78 -6.04 1.92
N ARG A 139 7.50 -6.15 2.31
CA ARG A 139 7.08 -7.01 3.44
C ARG A 139 7.42 -8.47 3.20
N GLY A 140 7.19 -8.98 1.99
CA GLY A 140 7.58 -10.33 1.61
C GLY A 140 9.08 -10.58 1.76
N LEU A 141 9.91 -9.64 1.32
CA LEU A 141 11.37 -9.71 1.48
C LEU A 141 11.82 -9.66 2.94
N VAL A 142 11.23 -8.76 3.74
CA VAL A 142 11.54 -8.69 5.18
C VAL A 142 11.20 -10.02 5.87
N HIS A 143 10.08 -10.64 5.49
CA HIS A 143 9.68 -11.93 6.04
C HIS A 143 10.65 -13.06 5.65
N SER A 144 11.09 -13.12 4.39
CA SER A 144 12.06 -14.13 3.96
C SER A 144 13.40 -13.96 4.66
N TYR A 145 13.93 -12.74 4.76
CA TYR A 145 15.18 -12.49 5.49
C TYR A 145 15.06 -12.78 6.98
N ALA A 146 13.94 -12.47 7.61
CA ALA A 146 13.72 -12.81 9.01
C ALA A 146 13.71 -14.32 9.24
N HIS A 147 13.11 -15.09 8.32
CA HIS A 147 13.11 -16.56 8.36
C HIS A 147 14.52 -17.13 8.14
N GLU A 148 15.25 -16.64 7.13
CA GLU A 148 16.64 -17.05 6.89
C GLU A 148 17.53 -16.80 8.11
N LEU A 149 17.42 -15.62 8.74
CA LEU A 149 18.16 -15.30 9.95
C LEU A 149 17.81 -16.23 11.13
N ASP A 150 16.55 -16.62 11.29
CA ASP A 150 16.14 -17.57 12.34
C ASP A 150 16.71 -18.97 12.10
N VAL A 151 16.69 -19.45 10.85
CA VAL A 151 17.31 -20.72 10.45
C VAL A 151 18.81 -20.68 10.75
N THR A 152 19.51 -19.65 10.28
CA THR A 152 20.96 -19.48 10.55
C THR A 152 21.25 -19.42 12.05
N LYS A 153 20.43 -18.72 12.84
CA LYS A 153 20.59 -18.67 14.30
C LYS A 153 20.49 -20.06 14.93
N LYS A 154 19.50 -20.86 14.53
CA LYS A 154 19.35 -22.25 15.01
C LYS A 154 20.54 -23.12 14.60
N GLU A 155 21.00 -23.01 13.37
CA GLU A 155 22.17 -23.75 12.88
C GLU A 155 23.44 -23.42 13.66
N VAL A 156 23.67 -22.12 13.95
CA VAL A 156 24.78 -21.68 14.79
C VAL A 156 24.65 -22.25 16.20
N GLN A 157 23.46 -22.20 16.82
CA GLN A 157 23.25 -22.77 18.15
C GLN A 157 23.55 -24.28 18.21
N VAL A 158 23.09 -25.04 17.22
CA VAL A 158 23.38 -26.48 17.10
C VAL A 158 24.89 -26.72 16.95
N SER A 159 25.54 -25.93 16.10
CA SER A 159 26.99 -26.01 15.88
C SER A 159 27.79 -25.73 17.14
N LEU A 160 27.42 -24.71 17.92
CA LEU A 160 28.09 -24.35 19.17
C LEU A 160 27.95 -25.44 20.24
N ARG A 161 26.76 -26.05 20.38
CA ARG A 161 26.56 -27.19 21.28
C ARG A 161 27.39 -28.40 20.87
N SER A 162 27.47 -28.67 19.56
CA SER A 162 28.32 -29.73 19.04
C SER A 162 29.80 -29.52 19.41
N ILE A 163 30.33 -28.29 19.22
CA ILE A 163 31.70 -27.96 19.65
C ILE A 163 31.87 -28.20 21.16
N GLU A 164 30.92 -27.73 21.98
CA GLU A 164 30.93 -27.90 23.43
C GLU A 164 31.05 -29.39 23.83
N ASP A 165 30.21 -30.25 23.26
CA ASP A 165 30.19 -31.68 23.55
C ASP A 165 31.49 -32.37 23.12
N LYS A 166 32.04 -32.03 21.95
CA LYS A 166 33.33 -32.58 21.50
C LYS A 166 34.48 -32.12 22.39
N CYS A 167 34.52 -30.85 22.80
CA CYS A 167 35.56 -30.34 23.68
C CYS A 167 35.53 -31.04 25.05
N LYS A 168 34.33 -31.28 25.61
CA LYS A 168 34.17 -32.06 26.85
C LYS A 168 34.67 -33.49 26.70
N ALA A 169 34.34 -34.15 25.60
CA ALA A 169 34.79 -35.52 25.33
C ALA A 169 36.32 -35.60 25.20
N LEU A 170 36.94 -34.67 24.46
CA LEU A 170 38.39 -34.55 24.36
C LEU A 170 39.06 -34.35 25.72
N ASN A 171 38.54 -33.43 26.54
CA ASN A 171 39.05 -33.19 27.89
C ASN A 171 38.96 -34.44 28.79
N PHE A 172 37.89 -35.23 28.64
CA PHE A 172 37.73 -36.49 29.38
C PHE A 172 38.79 -37.51 28.99
N VAL A 173 39.02 -37.69 27.68
CA VAL A 173 40.08 -38.58 27.15
C VAL A 173 41.46 -38.13 27.61
N ILE A 174 41.77 -36.82 27.54
CA ILE A 174 43.02 -36.25 28.05
C ILE A 174 43.22 -36.61 29.52
N GLY A 175 42.17 -36.48 30.34
CA GLY A 175 42.20 -36.85 31.76
C GLY A 175 42.52 -38.32 32.00
N ARG A 176 42.00 -39.23 31.18
CA ARG A 176 42.24 -40.68 31.29
C ARG A 176 43.62 -41.08 30.78
N VAL A 177 44.02 -40.59 29.62
CA VAL A 177 45.31 -40.93 28.98
C VAL A 177 46.47 -40.34 29.77
N TYR A 178 46.40 -39.05 30.12
CA TYR A 178 47.44 -38.34 30.88
C TYR A 178 47.13 -38.28 32.39
N ALA A 179 46.61 -39.38 32.94
CA ALA A 179 46.50 -39.56 34.38
C ALA A 179 47.89 -39.72 35.03
N ASP A 180 48.02 -39.38 36.30
CA ASP A 180 49.31 -39.40 37.01
C ASP A 180 49.97 -40.79 37.02
N LYS A 181 49.17 -41.85 37.14
CA LYS A 181 49.63 -43.25 37.04
C LYS A 181 50.24 -43.62 35.68
N ARG A 182 49.88 -42.91 34.61
CA ARG A 182 50.37 -43.07 33.23
C ARG A 182 51.51 -42.10 32.88
N GLY A 183 52.05 -41.37 33.87
CA GLY A 183 53.13 -40.41 33.67
C GLY A 183 52.65 -39.02 33.22
N GLY A 184 51.33 -38.77 33.31
CA GLY A 184 50.79 -37.43 33.21
C GLY A 184 51.04 -36.60 34.47
N SER A 185 50.73 -35.31 34.39
CA SER A 185 50.74 -34.39 35.52
C SER A 185 49.75 -33.25 35.25
N PRO A 186 49.28 -32.51 36.28
CA PRO A 186 48.40 -31.36 36.08
C PRO A 186 48.93 -30.37 35.03
N GLU A 187 50.23 -30.10 35.04
CA GLU A 187 50.87 -29.16 34.11
C GLU A 187 50.86 -29.68 32.66
N ILE A 188 50.99 -31.00 32.47
CA ILE A 188 50.87 -31.63 31.14
C ILE A 188 49.43 -31.49 30.64
N ARG A 189 48.45 -31.82 31.49
CA ARG A 189 47.04 -31.75 31.12
C ARG A 189 46.64 -30.32 30.78
N GLU A 190 47.04 -29.34 31.58
CA GLU A 190 46.73 -27.92 31.34
C GLU A 190 47.21 -27.41 29.98
N LYS A 191 48.36 -27.90 29.49
CA LYS A 191 48.88 -27.49 28.18
C LYS A 191 47.97 -27.88 27.01
N ILE A 192 47.31 -29.02 27.08
CA ILE A 192 46.49 -29.58 25.98
C ILE A 192 44.98 -29.54 26.26
N HIS A 193 44.58 -29.37 27.53
CA HIS A 193 43.19 -29.23 27.93
C HIS A 193 42.58 -27.95 27.35
N ILE A 194 41.32 -28.05 26.95
CA ILE A 194 40.52 -26.91 26.50
C ILE A 194 39.81 -26.33 27.74
N PRO A 195 40.18 -25.13 28.21
CA PRO A 195 39.59 -24.55 29.43
C PRO A 195 38.06 -24.53 29.37
N ARG A 196 37.42 -24.89 30.49
CA ARG A 196 35.95 -25.04 30.53
C ARG A 196 35.24 -23.72 30.27
N GLU A 197 35.88 -22.65 30.71
CA GLU A 197 35.46 -21.27 30.51
C GLU A 197 35.27 -21.00 29.01
N MET A 198 36.14 -21.52 28.13
CA MET A 198 36.02 -21.26 26.69
C MET A 198 34.72 -21.81 26.08
N TYR A 199 34.35 -23.05 26.35
CA TYR A 199 33.13 -23.60 25.75
C TYR A 199 31.86 -23.29 26.56
N ASN A 200 31.97 -22.96 27.85
CA ASN A 200 30.83 -22.49 28.65
C ASN A 200 30.32 -21.12 28.17
N GLU A 201 31.20 -20.31 27.60
CA GLU A 201 30.86 -19.04 26.95
C GLU A 201 29.84 -19.21 25.82
N PHE A 202 29.80 -20.38 25.17
CA PHE A 202 28.78 -20.66 24.16
C PHE A 202 27.37 -20.63 24.75
N SER A 203 27.17 -21.19 25.94
CA SER A 203 25.87 -21.17 26.61
C SER A 203 25.40 -19.76 26.93
N GLU A 204 26.31 -18.87 27.36
CA GLU A 204 26.00 -17.46 27.63
C GLU A 204 25.60 -16.73 26.35
N ILE A 205 26.39 -16.88 25.28
CA ILE A 205 26.16 -16.24 23.97
C ILE A 205 24.85 -16.72 23.33
N ILE A 206 24.51 -18.00 23.48
CA ILE A 206 23.26 -18.57 22.96
C ILE A 206 22.03 -17.99 23.67
N GLN A 207 22.12 -17.73 24.99
CA GLN A 207 21.00 -17.25 25.80
C GLN A 207 20.75 -15.75 25.62
N HIS A 208 21.79 -14.95 25.40
CA HIS A 208 21.70 -13.49 25.41
C HIS A 208 22.28 -12.78 24.17
N PRO A 209 22.01 -13.23 22.93
CA PRO A 209 22.71 -12.77 21.72
C PRO A 209 22.71 -11.25 21.57
N LYS A 210 23.87 -10.63 21.80
CA LYS A 210 24.12 -9.19 21.60
C LYS A 210 25.19 -8.96 20.53
N LYS A 211 25.19 -7.77 19.92
CA LYS A 211 26.21 -7.39 18.93
C LYS A 211 27.65 -7.48 19.46
N ALA A 212 27.86 -7.17 20.74
CA ALA A 212 29.17 -7.30 21.42
C ALA A 212 29.62 -8.76 21.57
N GLU A 213 28.71 -9.73 21.46
CA GLU A 213 29.01 -11.14 21.66
C GLU A 213 29.54 -11.82 20.40
N ALA A 214 29.35 -11.24 19.21
CA ALA A 214 29.96 -11.77 17.98
C ALA A 214 31.50 -11.71 18.06
N ALA A 215 32.07 -10.61 18.55
CA ALA A 215 33.51 -10.50 18.74
C ALA A 215 34.02 -11.46 19.84
N LYS A 216 33.24 -11.61 20.93
CA LYS A 216 33.54 -12.57 22.01
C LYS A 216 33.54 -14.00 21.48
N LEU A 217 32.51 -14.37 20.71
CA LEU A 217 32.36 -15.68 20.08
C LEU A 217 33.53 -15.98 19.14
N MET A 218 33.87 -15.04 18.25
CA MET A 218 35.01 -15.17 17.34
C MET A 218 36.31 -15.41 18.10
N LYS A 219 36.56 -14.65 19.16
CA LYS A 219 37.74 -14.83 20.02
C LYS A 219 37.77 -16.24 20.63
N VAL A 220 36.66 -16.70 21.18
CA VAL A 220 36.54 -18.04 21.79
C VAL A 220 36.77 -19.15 20.75
N LEU A 221 36.14 -19.05 19.57
CA LEU A 221 36.31 -20.02 18.48
C LEU A 221 37.78 -20.13 18.05
N ARG A 222 38.48 -19.00 17.90
CA ARG A 222 39.91 -19.00 17.55
C ARG A 222 40.79 -19.60 18.64
N LEU A 223 40.47 -19.36 19.92
CA LEU A 223 41.20 -19.94 21.04
C LEU A 223 41.02 -21.47 21.10
N ILE A 224 39.79 -21.96 20.88
CA ILE A 224 39.51 -23.39 20.81
C ILE A 224 40.21 -24.01 19.59
N LEU A 225 40.14 -23.38 18.42
CA LEU A 225 40.82 -23.83 17.22
C LEU A 225 42.34 -23.96 17.44
N ALA A 226 42.97 -22.94 18.04
CA ALA A 226 44.39 -22.99 18.37
C ALA A 226 44.74 -24.15 19.33
N LYS A 227 43.85 -24.48 20.28
CA LYS A 227 44.01 -25.65 21.16
C LYS A 227 43.88 -26.97 20.41
N LEU A 228 42.94 -27.07 19.47
CA LEU A 228 42.79 -28.26 18.63
C LEU A 228 44.03 -28.44 17.74
N GLU A 229 44.55 -27.38 17.14
CA GLU A 229 45.79 -27.42 16.34
C GLU A 229 47.01 -27.78 17.19
N GLN A 230 47.07 -27.32 18.44
CA GLN A 230 48.12 -27.72 19.38
C GLN A 230 48.17 -29.24 19.61
N MET A 231 47.03 -29.95 19.52
CA MET A 231 46.99 -31.42 19.65
C MET A 231 47.55 -32.16 18.42
N GLU A 232 47.67 -31.48 17.28
CA GLU A 232 48.26 -32.03 16.06
C GLU A 232 49.79 -31.95 16.07
N LEU A 233 50.36 -31.21 17.03
CA LEU A 233 51.82 -31.12 17.22
C LEU A 233 52.37 -32.37 17.91
N GLU A 234 53.64 -32.67 17.63
CA GLU A 234 54.37 -33.78 18.27
C GLU A 234 54.32 -33.68 19.80
N GLU A 235 54.02 -34.78 20.49
CA GLU A 235 53.87 -34.82 21.96
C GLU A 235 55.07 -34.16 22.67
N GLY A 236 56.28 -34.54 22.26
CA GLY A 236 57.54 -34.03 22.83
C GLY A 236 57.80 -32.54 22.60
N SER A 237 57.18 -31.94 21.58
CA SER A 237 57.27 -30.49 21.30
C SER A 237 56.35 -29.68 22.22
N VAL A 238 55.21 -30.25 22.62
CA VAL A 238 54.24 -29.59 23.50
C VAL A 238 54.65 -29.71 24.98
N PHE A 239 55.08 -30.91 25.39
CA PHE A 239 55.57 -31.17 26.74
C PHE A 239 56.52 -32.38 26.77
N LYS A 240 57.33 -32.47 27.84
CA LYS A 240 58.22 -33.62 28.04
C LYS A 240 57.46 -34.71 28.81
N PRO A 241 57.18 -35.88 28.20
CA PRO A 241 56.47 -36.97 28.89
C PRO A 241 57.32 -37.51 30.04
N LYS A 242 56.69 -37.74 31.20
CA LYS A 242 57.34 -38.39 32.34
C LYS A 242 57.11 -39.89 32.26
N LYS A 243 58.02 -40.68 32.85
CA LYS A 243 57.86 -42.13 32.95
C LYS A 243 56.76 -42.46 33.98
N GLY A 244 55.64 -43.00 33.51
CA GLY A 244 54.54 -43.45 34.34
C GLY A 244 54.75 -44.85 34.93
N ARG A 245 53.87 -45.23 35.87
CA ARG A 245 53.76 -46.62 36.36
C ARG A 245 53.11 -47.53 35.32
N ILE A 246 52.17 -46.99 34.56
CA ILE A 246 51.53 -47.65 33.42
C ILE A 246 52.12 -47.05 32.14
N PRO A 247 52.72 -47.85 31.25
CA PRO A 247 53.22 -47.35 29.99
C PRO A 247 52.06 -46.91 29.08
N LEU A 248 52.26 -45.82 28.35
CA LEU A 248 51.40 -45.43 27.23
C LEU A 248 52.05 -45.93 25.94
N GLU A 249 51.24 -46.40 25.02
CA GLU A 249 51.68 -46.78 23.67
C GLU A 249 52.05 -45.51 22.89
N ARG A 250 53.33 -45.40 22.51
CA ARG A 250 53.90 -44.25 21.82
C ARG A 250 54.86 -44.70 20.73
N GLN A 251 54.89 -43.94 19.64
CA GLN A 251 55.94 -43.95 18.63
C GLN A 251 56.68 -42.61 18.66
N LYS A 252 57.95 -42.62 18.26
CA LYS A 252 58.76 -41.40 18.23
C LYS A 252 58.17 -40.43 17.19
N GLY A 253 57.87 -39.20 17.62
CA GLY A 253 57.27 -38.17 16.77
C GLY A 253 55.75 -38.25 16.66
N ASP A 254 55.07 -39.07 17.47
CA ASP A 254 53.61 -39.06 17.47
C ASP A 254 53.07 -37.67 17.86
N PRO A 255 52.03 -37.17 17.17
CA PRO A 255 51.27 -36.03 17.65
C PRO A 255 50.48 -36.41 18.91
N VAL A 256 50.16 -35.42 19.75
CA VAL A 256 49.36 -35.64 20.97
C VAL A 256 48.08 -36.41 20.63
N LEU A 257 47.39 -36.03 19.55
CA LEU A 257 46.15 -36.65 19.11
C LEU A 257 46.29 -38.16 18.82
N ALA A 258 47.40 -38.59 18.21
CA ALA A 258 47.64 -40.01 17.93
C ALA A 258 47.93 -40.80 19.21
N VAL A 259 48.63 -40.20 20.18
CA VAL A 259 48.85 -40.82 21.49
C VAL A 259 47.52 -41.00 22.22
N LEU A 260 46.63 -40.00 22.18
CA LEU A 260 45.28 -40.10 22.76
C LEU A 260 44.49 -41.25 22.13
N ALA A 261 44.44 -41.31 20.80
CA ALA A 261 43.65 -42.29 20.05
C ALA A 261 44.11 -43.75 20.23
N ARG A 262 45.41 -43.99 20.49
CA ARG A 262 45.92 -45.36 20.77
C ARG A 262 45.67 -45.83 22.19
N ASN A 263 45.51 -44.90 23.14
CA ASN A 263 45.51 -45.21 24.57
C ASN A 263 44.13 -45.07 25.23
N ASP A 264 43.11 -44.80 24.42
CA ASP A 264 41.71 -44.66 24.79
C ASP A 264 40.81 -45.21 23.67
N ASN A 265 39.65 -45.77 24.03
CA ASN A 265 38.74 -46.41 23.06
C ASN A 265 37.72 -45.44 22.48
N ASP A 266 37.63 -44.21 23.00
CA ASP A 266 36.73 -43.20 22.45
C ASP A 266 37.22 -42.71 21.07
N PRO A 267 36.31 -42.26 20.17
CA PRO A 267 36.67 -41.79 18.83
C PRO A 267 37.28 -40.37 18.85
N VAL A 268 38.47 -40.26 19.44
CA VAL A 268 39.18 -38.98 19.67
C VAL A 268 39.42 -38.22 18.36
N ILE A 269 39.78 -38.95 17.30
CA ILE A 269 40.06 -38.38 15.98
C ILE A 269 38.80 -37.71 15.43
N ASP A 270 37.66 -38.38 15.54
CA ASP A 270 36.38 -37.84 15.05
C ASP A 270 35.95 -36.63 15.87
N TYR A 271 36.08 -36.68 17.20
CA TYR A 271 35.79 -35.53 18.07
C TYR A 271 36.62 -34.29 17.71
N HIS A 272 37.91 -34.49 17.47
CA HIS A 272 38.84 -33.42 17.09
C HIS A 272 38.51 -32.87 15.69
N ALA A 273 38.39 -33.75 14.69
CA ALA A 273 38.14 -33.36 13.31
C ALA A 273 36.80 -32.62 13.16
N GLU A 274 35.74 -33.11 13.79
CA GLU A 274 34.43 -32.46 13.79
C GLU A 274 34.48 -31.10 14.49
N ALA A 275 35.08 -31.00 15.68
CA ALA A 275 35.19 -29.73 16.40
C ALA A 275 35.99 -28.68 15.59
N LYS A 276 37.11 -29.10 14.98
CA LYS A 276 37.95 -28.24 14.15
C LYS A 276 37.20 -27.74 12.92
N LEU A 277 36.51 -28.65 12.21
CA LEU A 277 35.70 -28.32 11.04
C LEU A 277 34.60 -27.32 11.38
N ILE A 278 33.86 -27.53 12.48
CA ILE A 278 32.78 -26.62 12.89
C ILE A 278 33.35 -25.25 13.27
N CYS A 279 34.47 -25.20 14.01
CA CYS A 279 35.12 -23.92 14.35
C CYS A 279 35.53 -23.15 13.09
N GLN A 280 36.19 -23.81 12.14
CA GLN A 280 36.60 -23.19 10.87
C GLN A 280 35.41 -22.68 10.06
N LYS A 281 34.34 -23.49 9.96
CA LYS A 281 33.10 -23.10 9.27
C LYS A 281 32.46 -21.87 9.91
N LEU A 282 32.32 -21.83 11.24
CA LEU A 282 31.71 -20.69 11.93
C LEU A 282 32.57 -19.43 11.83
N ILE A 283 33.90 -19.55 11.94
CA ILE A 283 34.81 -18.42 11.74
C ILE A 283 34.64 -17.86 10.32
N SER A 284 34.63 -18.73 9.31
CA SER A 284 34.44 -18.32 7.92
C SER A 284 33.10 -17.61 7.67
N ILE A 285 32.01 -18.10 8.25
CA ILE A 285 30.68 -17.45 8.19
C ILE A 285 30.70 -16.06 8.85
N MET A 286 31.46 -15.89 9.94
CA MET A 286 31.53 -14.64 10.69
C MET A 286 32.54 -13.62 10.13
N GLU A 287 33.48 -14.07 9.29
CA GLU A 287 34.45 -13.22 8.58
C GLU A 287 33.97 -12.81 7.18
N GLY A 288 32.99 -13.52 6.62
CA GLY A 288 32.28 -13.16 5.39
C GLY A 288 31.49 -11.86 5.51
#